data_AF-A0A9X1ZF18-F1
#
_entry.id   AF-A0A9X1ZF18-F1
#
_cell.length_a   1.000
_cell.length_b   1.000
_cell.length_c   1.000
_cell.angle_alpha   90.00
_cell.angle_beta   90.00
_cell.angle_gamma   90.00
#
_symmetry.space_group_name_H-M   'P 1'
#
loop_
_entity.id
_entity.type
_entity.pdbx_description
1 polymer ?
#
loop_
_entity_poly.entity_id
_entity_poly.type
_entity_poly.pdbx_seq_one_letter_code
_entity_poly.pdbx_strand_id
1 'polypeptide(L)'
;MPYTKVIQQLKENLQVAYRQAIDSDNRLDELQKAGHGKFVAIFNKEQGFTQNSNRFLPYVQELATEFETIQESIHTSPETLEAFVKKLGVLLQTLQTFKQQSK
;
A
#
# COMPACT_ATOMS: atom_id res chain seq x y z
N MET A 1 -23.71 3.80 -9.41
CA MET A 1 -22.44 4.45 -9.80
C MET A 1 -21.70 3.55 -10.78
N PRO A 2 -21.10 4.07 -11.86
CA PRO A 2 -20.40 3.23 -12.85
C PRO A 2 -19.15 2.51 -12.30
N TYR A 3 -18.62 2.95 -11.15
CA TYR A 3 -17.40 2.41 -10.55
C TYR A 3 -17.61 1.44 -9.38
N THR A 4 -18.84 1.04 -9.05
CA THR A 4 -19.13 0.22 -7.85
C THR A 4 -18.32 -1.08 -7.79
N LYS A 5 -18.17 -1.79 -8.93
CA LYS A 5 -17.33 -3.01 -8.99
C LYS A 5 -15.85 -2.73 -8.78
N VAL A 6 -15.34 -1.62 -9.35
CA VAL A 6 -13.94 -1.22 -9.21
C VAL A 6 -13.62 -0.89 -7.76
N ILE A 7 -14.46 -0.07 -7.11
CA ILE A 7 -14.30 0.30 -5.70
C ILE A 7 -14.34 -0.95 -4.79
N GLN A 8 -15.22 -1.91 -5.09
CA GLN A 8 -15.29 -3.15 -4.32
C GLN A 8 -14.02 -4.01 -4.47
N GLN A 9 -13.50 -4.15 -5.70
CA GLN A 9 -12.23 -4.84 -5.94
C GLN A 9 -11.06 -4.12 -5.25
N LEU A 10 -11.04 -2.79 -5.26
CA LEU A 10 -10.02 -2.00 -4.56
C LEU A 10 -10.05 -2.25 -3.06
N LYS A 11 -11.23 -2.35 -2.45
CA LYS A 11 -11.39 -2.67 -1.04
C LYS A 11 -10.82 -4.05 -0.71
N GLU A 12 -11.15 -5.07 -1.51
CA GLU A 12 -10.62 -6.43 -1.34
C GLU A 12 -9.09 -6.45 -1.46
N ASN A 13 -8.56 -5.77 -2.48
CA ASN A 13 -7.12 -5.65 -2.71
C ASN A 13 -6.43 -4.92 -1.55
N LEU A 14 -7.04 -3.87 -1.00
CA LEU A 14 -6.52 -3.15 0.16
C LEU A 14 -6.50 -4.04 1.42
N GLN A 15 -7.54 -4.85 1.65
CA GLN A 15 -7.56 -5.82 2.76
C GLN A 15 -6.48 -6.89 2.62
N VAL A 16 -6.20 -7.33 1.39
CA VAL A 16 -5.08 -8.24 1.10
C VAL A 16 -3.74 -7.54 1.36
N ALA A 17 -3.58 -6.31 0.87
CA ALA A 17 -2.38 -5.51 1.10
C ALA A 17 -2.11 -5.29 2.59
N TYR A 18 -3.13 -5.01 3.38
CA TYR A 18 -3.02 -4.83 4.82
C TYR A 18 -2.48 -6.08 5.54
N ARG A 19 -3.05 -7.25 5.25
CA ARG A 19 -2.55 -8.52 5.82
C ARG A 19 -1.11 -8.79 5.41
N GLN A 20 -0.80 -8.62 4.12
CA GLN A 20 0.56 -8.84 3.61
C GLN A 20 1.56 -7.83 4.16
N ALA A 21 1.14 -6.60 4.45
CA ALA A 21 1.97 -5.57 5.07
C ALA A 21 2.38 -5.96 6.47
N ILE A 22 1.46 -6.49 7.29
CA ILE A 22 1.78 -7.00 8.64
C ILE A 22 2.83 -8.11 8.56
N ASP A 23 2.61 -9.11 7.68
CA ASP A 23 3.55 -10.21 7.51
C ASP A 23 4.93 -9.72 7.05
N SER A 24 4.94 -8.76 6.11
CA SER A 24 6.17 -8.19 5.57
C SER A 24 6.91 -7.33 6.59
N ASP A 25 6.19 -6.61 7.45
CA ASP A 25 6.75 -5.80 8.52
C ASP A 25 7.41 -6.65 9.59
N ASN A 26 6.79 -7.76 9.98
CA ASN A 26 7.40 -8.74 10.88
C ASN A 26 8.69 -9.30 10.30
N ARG A 27 8.73 -9.59 8.99
CA ARG A 27 9.91 -10.12 8.33
C ARG A 27 11.00 -9.06 8.14
N LEU A 28 10.64 -7.80 7.90
CA LEU A 28 11.56 -6.66 7.96
C LEU A 28 12.22 -6.54 9.34
N ASP A 29 11.45 -6.76 10.41
CA ASP A 29 11.97 -6.79 11.77
C ASP A 29 12.99 -7.91 11.98
N GLU A 30 12.72 -9.10 11.46
CA GLU A 30 13.66 -10.23 11.51
C GLU A 30 14.96 -9.90 10.75
N LEU A 31 14.86 -9.34 9.53
CA LEU A 31 16.01 -8.96 8.72
C LEU A 31 16.84 -7.84 9.37
N GLN A 32 16.17 -6.84 9.96
CA GLN A 32 16.83 -5.75 10.67
C GLN A 32 17.58 -6.29 11.91
N LYS A 33 16.96 -7.22 12.66
CA LYS A 33 17.62 -7.90 13.80
C LYS A 33 18.79 -8.78 13.36
N ALA A 34 18.71 -9.40 12.19
CA ALA A 34 19.79 -10.18 11.60
C ALA A 34 20.96 -9.33 11.08
N GLY A 35 20.91 -8.00 11.22
CA GLY A 35 21.95 -7.08 10.78
C GLY A 35 21.91 -6.77 9.27
N HIS A 36 20.94 -7.31 8.55
CA HIS A 36 20.74 -7.08 7.12
C HIS A 36 19.75 -5.93 6.90
N GLY A 37 20.25 -4.70 6.94
CA GLY A 37 19.60 -3.57 6.28
C GLY A 37 19.21 -2.41 7.18
N LYS A 38 19.74 -1.23 6.85
CA LYS A 38 19.20 0.07 7.28
C LYS A 38 18.14 0.49 6.28
N PHE A 39 16.96 -0.13 6.34
CA PHE A 39 15.82 0.34 5.55
C PHE A 39 15.36 1.67 6.13
N VAL A 40 15.51 2.74 5.35
CA VAL A 40 15.10 4.10 5.76
C VAL A 40 13.66 4.36 5.36
N ALA A 41 13.29 4.01 4.13
CA ALA A 41 11.93 4.08 3.63
C ALA A 41 11.68 2.96 2.60
N ILE A 42 10.47 2.40 2.59
CA ILE A 42 10.06 1.40 1.60
C ILE A 42 9.70 2.06 0.27
N PHE A 43 8.95 3.16 0.33
CA PHE A 43 8.55 3.91 -0.86
C PHE A 43 9.19 5.30 -0.83
N ASN A 44 9.50 5.79 -2.03
CA ASN A 44 10.04 7.14 -2.21
C ASN A 44 8.88 8.12 -2.44
N LYS A 45 9.09 9.41 -2.13
CA LYS A 45 8.09 10.47 -2.39
C LYS A 45 7.65 10.55 -3.85
N GLU A 46 8.51 10.13 -4.78
CA GLU A 46 8.22 10.05 -6.22
C GLU A 46 7.10 9.07 -6.57
N GLN A 47 6.81 8.09 -5.71
CA GLN A 47 5.73 7.11 -5.92
C GLN A 47 4.37 7.63 -5.44
N GLY A 48 4.30 8.88 -4.98
CA GLY A 48 3.07 9.52 -4.54
C GLY A 48 2.66 9.21 -3.11
N PHE A 49 3.52 8.53 -2.34
CA PHE A 49 3.32 8.34 -0.90
C PHE A 49 3.90 9.52 -0.12
N THR A 50 3.13 9.99 0.85
CA THR A 50 3.54 11.05 1.77
C THR A 50 4.29 10.47 2.97
N GLN A 51 3.97 9.24 3.35
CA GLN A 51 4.65 8.54 4.43
C GLN A 51 6.11 8.25 4.10
N ASN A 52 6.96 8.30 5.13
CA ASN A 52 8.36 7.90 5.04
C ASN A 52 8.66 6.93 6.18
N SER A 53 8.26 5.68 5.98
CA SER A 53 8.48 4.61 6.93
C SER A 53 9.22 3.46 6.30
N ASN A 54 10.02 2.76 7.11
CA ASN A 54 10.62 1.49 6.76
C ASN A 54 9.64 0.31 6.93
N ARG A 55 8.36 0.58 7.21
CA ARG A 55 7.27 -0.39 7.34
C ARG A 55 6.26 -0.21 6.23
N PHE A 56 5.59 -1.28 5.84
CA PHE A 56 4.49 -1.29 4.89
C PHE A 56 3.19 -0.75 5.51
N LEU A 57 2.92 -1.03 6.79
CA LEU A 57 1.66 -0.65 7.46
C LEU A 57 1.29 0.83 7.27
N PRO A 58 2.19 1.80 7.49
CA PRO A 58 1.88 3.23 7.36
C PRO A 58 1.41 3.62 5.96
N TYR A 59 1.97 3.00 4.91
CA TYR A 59 1.54 3.23 3.53
C TYR A 59 0.17 2.61 3.25
N VAL A 60 -0.14 1.46 3.86
CA VAL A 60 -1.49 0.87 3.74
C VAL A 60 -2.52 1.73 4.47
N GLN A 61 -2.18 2.27 5.64
CA GLN A 61 -3.04 3.18 6.39
C GLN A 61 -3.29 4.47 5.60
N GLU A 62 -2.26 5.06 4.98
CA GLU A 62 -2.41 6.21 4.07
C GLU A 62 -3.40 5.90 2.95
N LEU A 63 -3.27 4.75 2.29
CA LEU A 63 -4.22 4.32 1.26
C LEU A 63 -5.62 4.03 1.81
N ALA A 64 -5.75 3.50 3.02
CA ALA A 64 -7.06 3.26 3.61
C ALA A 64 -7.82 4.59 3.85
N THR A 65 -7.13 5.59 4.37
CA THR A 65 -7.70 6.93 4.56
C THR A 65 -8.04 7.61 3.22
N GLU A 66 -7.16 7.50 2.21
CA GLU A 66 -7.47 7.98 0.86
C GLU A 66 -8.70 7.26 0.27
N PHE A 67 -8.80 5.94 0.47
CA PHE A 67 -9.92 5.14 -0.01
C PHE A 67 -11.24 5.53 0.65
N GLU A 68 -11.28 5.74 1.96
CA GLU A 68 -12.46 6.24 2.66
C GLU A 68 -12.91 7.58 2.10
N THR A 69 -11.96 8.50 1.88
CA THR A 69 -12.24 9.81 1.27
C THR A 69 -12.85 9.67 -0.14
N ILE A 70 -12.33 8.73 -0.94
CA ILE A 70 -12.86 8.40 -2.27
C ILE A 70 -14.26 7.78 -2.21
N GLN A 71 -14.54 6.97 -1.19
CA GLN A 71 -15.85 6.34 -0.99
C GLN A 71 -16.92 7.35 -0.53
N GLU A 72 -16.54 8.30 0.34
CA GLU A 72 -17.43 9.34 0.84
C GLU A 72 -17.67 10.46 -0.20
N SER A 73 -16.72 10.64 -1.11
CA SER A 73 -16.82 11.63 -2.19
C SER A 73 -17.90 11.24 -3.21
N ILE A 74 -18.94 12.07 -3.31
CA ILE A 74 -20.02 11.92 -4.31
C ILE A 74 -19.49 12.11 -5.75
N HIS A 75 -18.42 12.88 -5.92
CA HIS A 75 -17.79 13.22 -7.20
C HIS A 75 -16.30 12.86 -7.22
N THR A 76 -15.97 11.58 -7.08
CA THR A 76 -14.59 11.12 -7.31
C THR A 76 -14.23 11.29 -8.78
N SER A 77 -13.20 12.08 -9.07
CA SER A 77 -12.69 12.26 -10.43
C SER A 77 -11.99 10.98 -10.92
N PRO A 78 -12.03 10.67 -12.22
CA PRO A 78 -11.29 9.54 -12.78
C PRO A 78 -9.78 9.61 -12.50
N GLU A 79 -9.22 10.82 -12.46
CA GLU A 79 -7.80 11.07 -12.17
C GLU A 79 -7.44 10.68 -10.74
N THR A 80 -8.29 11.03 -9.76
CA THR A 80 -8.12 10.62 -8.36
C THR A 80 -8.16 9.10 -8.23
N LEU A 81 -9.12 8.45 -8.91
CA LEU A 81 -9.23 7.00 -8.89
C LEU A 81 -8.02 6.33 -9.56
N GLU A 82 -7.56 6.86 -10.69
CA GLU A 82 -6.38 6.33 -11.40
C GLU A 82 -5.11 6.47 -10.54
N ALA A 83 -4.91 7.61 -9.89
CA ALA A 83 -3.80 7.83 -8.98
C ALA A 83 -3.84 6.82 -7.81
N PHE A 84 -5.02 6.60 -7.22
CA PHE A 84 -5.21 5.63 -6.14
C PHE A 84 -4.89 4.19 -6.60
N VAL A 85 -5.42 3.79 -7.75
CA VAL A 85 -5.17 2.46 -8.34
C VAL A 85 -3.68 2.25 -8.59
N LYS A 86 -2.97 3.26 -9.11
CA LYS A 86 -1.52 3.21 -9.32
C LYS A 86 -0.77 3.01 -8.00
N LYS A 87 -1.08 3.79 -6.95
CA LYS A 87 -0.43 3.63 -5.64
C LYS A 87 -0.68 2.24 -5.04
N LEU A 88 -1.93 1.76 -5.06
CA LEU A 88 -2.27 0.42 -4.56
C LEU A 88 -1.56 -0.68 -5.35
N GLY A 89 -1.47 -0.55 -6.68
CA GLY A 89 -0.75 -1.47 -7.54
C GLY A 89 0.74 -1.54 -7.20
N VAL A 90 1.39 -0.39 -7.02
CA VAL A 90 2.80 -0.31 -6.61
C VAL A 90 3.00 -0.94 -5.22
N LEU A 91 2.10 -0.68 -4.27
CA LEU A 91 2.15 -1.29 -2.94
C LEU A 91 2.07 -2.82 -3.01
N LEU A 92 1.06 -3.36 -3.70
CA LEU A 92 0.87 -4.80 -3.84
C LEU A 92 2.04 -5.47 -4.56
N GLN A 93 2.54 -4.84 -5.63
CA GLN A 93 3.70 -5.33 -6.37
C GLN A 93 4.94 -5.40 -5.45
N THR A 94 5.16 -4.37 -4.65
CA THR A 94 6.30 -4.30 -3.73
C THR A 94 6.17 -5.31 -2.60
N LEU A 95 4.97 -5.49 -2.03
CA LEU A 95 4.69 -6.55 -1.05
C LEU A 95 4.97 -7.94 -1.63
N GLN A 96 4.53 -8.19 -2.86
CA GLN A 96 4.76 -9.46 -3.55
C GLN A 96 6.25 -9.68 -3.82
N THR A 97 6.97 -8.67 -4.31
CA THR A 97 8.41 -8.75 -4.55
C THR A 97 9.18 -8.97 -3.24
N PHE A 98 8.85 -8.23 -2.19
CA PHE A 98 9.45 -8.40 -0.87
C PHE A 98 9.21 -9.81 -0.32
N LYS A 99 7.98 -10.32 -0.42
CA LYS A 99 7.63 -11.69 -0.04
C LYS A 99 8.41 -12.75 -0.84
N GLN A 100 8.69 -12.50 -2.12
CA GLN A 100 9.49 -13.40 -2.96
C GLN A 100 10.97 -13.35 -2.62
N GLN A 101 11.52 -12.16 -2.37
CA GLN A 101 12.94 -11.97 -2.03
C GLN A 101 13.29 -12.41 -0.61
N SER A 102 12.32 -12.38 0.29
CA SER A 102 12.46 -12.82 1.67
C SER A 102 12.15 -14.31 1.86
N LYS A 103 11.79 -15.06 0.81
CA LYS A 103 11.68 -16.54 0.88
C LYS A 103 13.05 -17.19 0.90
#